data_AF-A0A527DGC7-F1
#
_entry.id   AF-A0A527DGC7-F1
#
_cell.length_a   1.000
_cell.length_b   1.000
_cell.length_c   1.000
_cell.angle_alpha   90.00
_cell.angle_beta   90.00
_cell.angle_gamma   90.00
#
_symmetry.space_group_name_H-M   'P 1'
#
loop_
_entity.id
_entity.type
_entity.pdbx_description
1 polymer ?
#
loop_
_entity_poly.entity_id
_entity_poly.type
_entity_poly.pdbx_seq_one_letter_code
_entity_poly.pdbx_strand_id
1 'polypeptide(L)'
;MSETFKAILVSRDAEKKQSVTVTDLTDADLMEGDVTIAVEATTVNYKDGLAITGRAPVIRRWPLVPGIDFAGTVISSSHPDWRAGDKVILNGWGVGETHFGAYAGRARVKGDWLVPLPQGIS
;
A
#
# COMPACT_ATOMS: atom_id res chain seq x y z
N MET A 1 -7.20 19.84 10.10
CA MET A 1 -7.70 18.45 10.12
C MET A 1 -6.74 17.66 9.24
N SER A 2 -6.25 16.51 9.69
CA SER A 2 -5.40 15.67 8.83
C SER A 2 -6.22 15.26 7.60
N GLU A 3 -5.62 15.33 6.40
CA GLU A 3 -6.29 14.88 5.19
C GLU A 3 -6.54 13.37 5.28
N THR A 4 -7.80 12.97 5.06
CA THR A 4 -8.18 11.56 4.99
C THR A 4 -8.15 11.07 3.55
N PHE A 5 -7.97 9.77 3.37
CA PHE A 5 -8.05 9.09 2.08
C PHE A 5 -8.73 7.73 2.22
N LYS A 6 -9.35 7.26 1.14
CA LYS A 6 -10.01 5.94 1.10
C LYS A 6 -8.99 4.81 1.04
N ALA A 7 -9.31 3.70 1.70
CA ALA A 7 -8.56 2.45 1.64
C ALA A 7 -9.48 1.22 1.74
N ILE A 8 -9.05 0.10 1.19
CA ILE A 8 -9.62 -1.22 1.45
C ILE A 8 -8.87 -1.82 2.64
N LEU A 9 -9.58 -2.11 3.72
CA LEU A 9 -9.03 -2.71 4.93
C LEU A 9 -9.54 -4.14 5.07
N VAL A 10 -8.60 -5.07 5.21
CA VAL A 10 -8.87 -6.48 5.47
C VAL A 10 -8.54 -6.76 6.93
N SER A 11 -9.57 -7.16 7.68
CA SER A 11 -9.52 -7.34 9.13
C SER A 11 -9.86 -8.78 9.49
N ARG A 12 -9.43 -9.20 10.69
CA ARG A 12 -9.77 -10.51 11.25
C ARG A 12 -10.17 -10.37 12.70
N ASP A 13 -11.32 -10.93 13.06
CA ASP A 13 -11.82 -10.92 14.44
C ASP A 13 -11.18 -12.02 15.31
N ALA A 14 -11.63 -12.11 16.57
CA ALA A 14 -11.15 -13.08 17.55
C ALA A 14 -11.44 -14.54 17.10
N GLU A 15 -12.55 -14.75 16.38
CA GLU A 15 -13.00 -16.02 15.82
C GLU A 15 -12.27 -16.39 14.52
N LYS A 16 -11.30 -15.56 14.09
CA LYS A 16 -10.53 -15.71 12.86
C LYS A 16 -11.33 -15.52 11.57
N LYS A 17 -12.52 -14.93 11.64
CA LYS A 17 -13.31 -14.59 10.46
C LYS A 17 -12.77 -13.30 9.84
N GLN A 18 -12.56 -13.37 8.53
CA GLN A 18 -12.06 -12.24 7.75
C GLN A 18 -13.21 -11.35 7.28
N SER A 19 -12.99 -10.04 7.28
CA SER A 19 -13.88 -9.04 6.72
C SER A 19 -13.10 -8.05 5.84
N VAL A 20 -13.78 -7.46 4.87
CA VAL A 20 -13.21 -6.48 3.93
C VAL A 20 -14.12 -5.26 3.94
N THR A 21 -13.57 -4.09 4.22
CA THR A 21 -14.31 -2.83 4.26
C THR A 21 -13.59 -1.73 3.50
N VAL A 22 -14.35 -0.79 2.96
CA VAL A 22 -13.80 0.49 2.52
C VAL A 22 -13.85 1.44 3.71
N THR A 23 -12.71 2.04 4.07
CA THR A 23 -12.58 2.93 5.22
C THR A 23 -11.84 4.21 4.83
N ASP A 24 -11.91 5.23 5.67
CA ASP A 24 -11.05 6.41 5.61
C ASP A 24 -9.87 6.21 6.55
N LEU A 25 -8.66 6.52 6.06
CA LEU A 25 -7.40 6.52 6.80
C LEU A 25 -6.75 7.89 6.71
N THR A 26 -5.78 8.12 7.59
CA THR A 26 -4.87 9.27 7.59
C THR A 26 -3.43 8.80 7.49
N ASP A 27 -2.50 9.73 7.27
CA ASP A 27 -1.05 9.42 7.25
C ASP A 27 -0.53 8.85 8.58
N ALA A 28 -1.26 9.03 9.69
CA ALA A 28 -0.93 8.46 10.99
C ALA A 28 -1.31 6.98 11.11
N ASP A 29 -2.22 6.50 10.27
CA ASP A 29 -2.64 5.09 10.22
C ASP A 29 -1.69 4.24 9.34
N LEU A 30 -0.89 4.89 8.49
CA LEU A 30 0.09 4.20 7.64
C LEU A 30 1.20 3.58 8.49
N MET A 31 1.65 2.39 8.07
CA MET A 31 2.80 1.73 8.66
C MET A 31 4.10 2.55 8.47
N GLU A 32 5.12 2.24 9.26
CA GLU A 32 6.42 2.93 9.21
C GLU A 32 7.12 2.78 7.85
N GLY A 33 7.75 3.86 7.42
CA GLY A 33 8.56 3.95 6.20
C GLY A 33 9.10 5.37 6.05
N ASP A 34 9.99 5.58 5.10
CA ASP A 34 10.70 6.85 4.88
C ASP A 34 10.26 7.56 3.59
N VAL A 35 9.35 6.97 2.81
CA VAL A 35 8.73 7.61 1.64
C VAL A 35 7.22 7.43 1.70
N THR A 36 6.47 8.54 1.60
CA THR A 36 5.00 8.53 1.45
C THR A 36 4.64 8.90 0.01
N ILE A 37 3.73 8.11 -0.59
CA ILE A 37 3.33 8.17 -1.99
C ILE A 37 1.83 8.43 -2.07
N ALA A 38 1.43 9.37 -2.93
CA ALA A 38 0.08 9.45 -3.46
C ALA A 38 -0.07 8.39 -4.55
N VAL A 39 -0.88 7.37 -4.28
CA VAL A 39 -1.08 6.24 -5.21
C VAL A 39 -2.00 6.70 -6.34
N GLU A 40 -1.55 6.55 -7.58
CA GLU A 40 -2.28 6.98 -8.78
C GLU A 40 -2.88 5.78 -9.51
N ALA A 41 -2.16 4.66 -9.52
CA ALA A 41 -2.61 3.41 -10.13
C ALA A 41 -2.13 2.21 -9.32
N THR A 42 -2.92 1.15 -9.39
CA THR A 42 -2.62 -0.19 -8.85
C THR A 42 -3.30 -1.22 -9.74
N THR A 43 -3.13 -2.50 -9.45
CA THR A 43 -3.68 -3.61 -10.23
C THR A 43 -4.22 -4.69 -9.30
N VAL A 44 -4.96 -5.66 -9.84
CA VAL A 44 -5.44 -6.82 -9.10
C VAL A 44 -4.71 -8.07 -9.60
N ASN A 45 -3.79 -8.58 -8.78
CA ASN A 45 -3.13 -9.84 -9.06
C ASN A 45 -3.92 -11.02 -8.48
N TYR A 46 -3.58 -12.23 -8.94
CA TYR A 46 -4.10 -13.48 -8.36
C TYR A 46 -3.85 -13.55 -6.85
N LYS A 47 -2.67 -13.10 -6.42
CA LYS A 47 -2.27 -13.06 -5.01
C LYS A 47 -3.15 -12.14 -4.16
N ASP A 48 -3.53 -10.98 -4.71
CA ASP A 48 -4.45 -10.05 -4.04
C ASP A 48 -5.83 -10.69 -3.86
N GLY A 49 -6.31 -11.41 -4.88
CA GLY A 49 -7.55 -12.18 -4.79
C GLY A 49 -7.51 -13.23 -3.68
N LEU A 50 -6.41 -13.97 -3.56
CA LEU A 50 -6.21 -14.94 -2.47
C LEU A 50 -6.20 -14.26 -1.09
N ALA A 51 -5.55 -13.09 -0.98
CA ALA A 51 -5.49 -12.31 0.26
C ALA A 51 -6.88 -11.81 0.68
N ILE A 52 -7.62 -11.15 -0.22
CA ILE A 52 -8.93 -10.55 0.04
C ILE A 52 -10.02 -11.59 0.34
N THR A 53 -9.93 -12.76 -0.29
CA THR A 53 -10.90 -13.84 -0.08
C THR A 53 -10.55 -14.78 1.07
N GLY A 54 -9.34 -14.67 1.63
CA GLY A 54 -8.86 -15.57 2.68
C GLY A 54 -8.63 -17.02 2.21
N ARG A 55 -8.55 -17.25 0.89
CA ARG A 55 -8.37 -18.59 0.30
C ARG A 55 -6.95 -19.15 0.46
N ALA A 56 -5.97 -18.30 0.74
CA ALA A 56 -4.62 -18.70 1.09
C ALA A 56 -4.05 -17.78 2.18
N PRO A 57 -3.08 -18.23 2.98
CA PRO A 57 -2.52 -17.44 4.08
C PRO A 57 -1.52 -16.39 3.55
N VAL A 58 -1.99 -15.45 2.72
CA VAL A 58 -1.16 -14.36 2.16
C VAL A 58 -0.92 -13.27 3.21
N ILE A 59 -1.98 -12.84 3.90
CA ILE A 59 -1.92 -11.80 4.93
C ILE A 59 -1.21 -12.32 6.17
N ARG A 60 -0.13 -11.65 6.58
CA ARG A 60 0.71 -12.01 7.73
C ARG A 60 0.54 -11.09 8.93
N ARG A 61 -0.06 -9.91 8.73
CA ARG A 61 -0.33 -8.92 9.78
C ARG A 61 -1.77 -8.43 9.66
N TRP A 62 -2.43 -8.17 10.79
CA TRP A 62 -3.84 -7.74 10.85
C TRP A 62 -3.99 -6.48 11.70
N PRO A 63 -4.87 -5.53 11.34
CA PRO A 63 -5.51 -5.42 10.01
C PRO A 63 -4.48 -5.09 8.92
N LEU A 64 -4.87 -5.18 7.65
CA LEU A 64 -3.98 -4.92 6.50
C LEU A 64 -4.72 -4.20 5.36
N VAL A 65 -4.06 -3.22 4.74
CA VAL A 65 -4.41 -2.74 3.40
C VAL A 65 -3.74 -3.65 2.35
N PRO A 66 -4.47 -4.37 1.47
CA PRO A 66 -3.88 -5.20 0.42
C PRO A 66 -3.36 -4.39 -0.78
N GLY A 67 -2.91 -5.08 -1.84
CA GLY A 67 -2.40 -4.48 -3.07
C GLY A 67 -0.88 -4.48 -3.09
N ILE A 68 -0.31 -5.41 -3.84
CA ILE A 68 1.15 -5.63 -3.89
C ILE A 68 1.91 -4.66 -4.81
N ASP A 69 1.19 -3.89 -5.62
CA ASP A 69 1.74 -3.05 -6.69
C ASP A 69 1.17 -1.65 -6.67
N PHE A 70 2.00 -0.64 -6.97
CA PHE A 70 1.50 0.69 -7.31
C PHE A 70 2.40 1.43 -8.30
N ALA A 71 1.80 2.43 -8.95
CA ALA A 71 2.48 3.59 -9.51
C ALA A 71 1.92 4.85 -8.85
N GLY A 72 2.78 5.83 -8.58
CA GLY A 72 2.36 7.06 -7.92
C GLY A 72 3.42 8.13 -7.84
N THR A 73 3.11 9.18 -7.08
CA THR A 73 4.00 10.33 -6.86
C THR A 73 4.40 10.42 -5.40
N VAL A 74 5.69 10.61 -5.14
CA VAL A 74 6.20 10.90 -3.80
C VAL A 74 5.61 12.23 -3.30
N ILE A 75 4.98 12.22 -2.13
CA ILE A 75 4.48 13.43 -1.46
C ILE A 75 5.38 13.89 -0.32
N SER A 76 6.11 12.97 0.33
CA SER A 76 7.11 13.29 1.34
C SER A 76 8.15 12.17 1.43
N SER A 77 9.39 12.52 1.77
CA SER A 77 10.49 11.58 1.89
C SER A 77 11.53 12.08 2.89
N SER A 78 12.07 11.15 3.69
CA SER A 78 13.34 11.30 4.41
C SER A 78 14.45 10.42 3.83
N HIS A 79 14.15 9.67 2.76
CA HIS A 79 15.13 8.86 2.04
C HIS A 79 15.95 9.73 1.07
N PRO A 80 17.29 9.61 1.00
CA PRO A 80 18.14 10.50 0.22
C PRO A 80 17.89 10.45 -1.30
N ASP A 81 17.43 9.30 -1.81
CA ASP A 81 17.22 9.09 -3.25
C ASP A 81 15.86 9.58 -3.77
N TRP A 82 14.95 9.97 -2.87
CA TRP A 82 13.56 10.32 -3.21
C TRP A 82 13.17 11.68 -2.65
N ARG A 83 12.48 12.48 -3.45
CA ARG A 83 11.92 13.78 -3.06
C ARG A 83 10.49 13.92 -3.54
N ALA A 84 9.76 14.86 -2.93
CA ALA A 84 8.39 15.17 -3.35
C ALA A 84 8.35 15.51 -4.85
N GLY A 85 7.37 14.94 -5.56
CA GLY A 85 7.18 15.08 -7.00
C GLY A 85 7.80 13.96 -7.85
N ASP A 86 8.69 13.14 -7.29
CA ASP A 86 9.26 12.02 -8.04
C ASP A 86 8.17 10.96 -8.35
N LYS A 87 8.21 10.45 -9.58
CA LYS A 87 7.33 9.36 -10.04
C LYS A 87 7.97 8.02 -9.77
N VAL A 88 7.24 7.14 -9.10
CA VAL A 88 7.76 5.85 -8.63
C VAL A 88 6.80 4.71 -8.91
N ILE A 89 7.36 3.51 -9.02
CA ILE A 89 6.63 2.26 -9.04
C ILE A 89 7.12 1.37 -7.89
N LEU A 90 6.25 0.48 -7.43
CA LEU A 90 6.56 -0.60 -6.51
C LEU A 90 5.87 -1.88 -6.97
N ASN A 91 6.59 -2.99 -6.86
CA ASN A 91 6.07 -4.35 -7.08
C ASN A 91 6.69 -5.30 -6.05
N GLY A 92 5.89 -5.84 -5.11
CA GLY A 92 6.33 -6.85 -4.15
C GLY A 92 6.85 -6.33 -2.80
N TRP A 93 8.03 -6.80 -2.37
CA TRP A 93 8.66 -6.45 -1.06
C TRP A 93 7.85 -6.75 0.22
N GLY A 94 6.82 -7.61 0.14
CA GLY A 94 5.92 -7.87 1.25
C GLY A 94 4.87 -6.78 1.48
N VAL A 95 4.80 -5.79 0.58
CA VAL A 95 3.70 -4.84 0.46
C VAL A 95 2.43 -5.60 0.09
N GLY A 96 1.32 -5.32 0.77
CA GLY A 96 0.07 -6.09 0.62
C GLY A 96 0.09 -7.46 1.30
N GLU A 97 1.11 -7.78 2.11
CA GLU A 97 1.23 -9.05 2.85
C GLU A 97 1.60 -8.87 4.33
N THR A 98 2.76 -8.26 4.56
CA THR A 98 3.34 -7.94 5.87
C THR A 98 3.33 -6.43 6.14
N HIS A 99 3.25 -5.64 5.07
CA HIS A 99 3.22 -4.20 5.07
C HIS A 99 1.96 -3.71 4.36
N PHE A 100 1.40 -2.55 4.76
CA PHE A 100 0.26 -1.94 4.06
C PHE A 100 0.58 -1.73 2.59
N GLY A 101 -0.40 -2.06 1.76
CA GLY A 101 -0.37 -2.06 0.32
C GLY A 101 -1.06 -0.89 -0.35
N ALA A 102 -1.26 -1.06 -1.65
CA ALA A 102 -1.65 -0.03 -2.60
C ALA A 102 -3.15 0.15 -2.80
N TYR A 103 -4.01 -0.66 -2.17
CA TYR A 103 -5.47 -0.48 -2.24
C TYR A 103 -5.93 0.66 -1.31
N ALA A 104 -5.25 1.80 -1.42
CA ALA A 104 -5.48 3.02 -0.67
C ALA A 104 -5.02 4.24 -1.48
N GLY A 105 -5.55 5.42 -1.18
CA GLY A 105 -5.11 6.66 -1.83
C GLY A 105 -3.67 7.06 -1.49
N ARG A 106 -3.09 6.52 -0.41
CA ARG A 106 -1.69 6.72 -0.04
C ARG A 106 -1.06 5.43 0.46
N ALA A 107 0.25 5.32 0.25
CA ALA A 107 1.09 4.28 0.81
C ALA A 107 2.34 4.92 1.42
N ARG A 108 2.85 4.35 2.52
CA ARG A 108 4.17 4.69 3.07
C ARG A 108 5.03 3.44 3.01
N VAL A 109 6.23 3.52 2.47
CA VAL A 109 7.13 2.37 2.27
C VAL A 109 8.57 2.78 2.52
N LYS A 110 9.49 1.79 2.48
CA LYS A 110 10.92 2.07 2.44
C LYS A 110 11.34 2.49 1.04
N GLY A 111 12.18 3.52 0.94
CA GLY A 111 12.71 4.05 -0.31
C GLY A 111 13.47 3.01 -1.13
N ASP A 112 14.16 2.09 -0.46
CA ASP A 112 14.88 0.95 -1.07
C ASP A 112 13.96 0.01 -1.88
N TRP A 113 12.65 0.05 -1.67
CA TRP A 113 11.69 -0.80 -2.39
C TRP A 113 11.17 -0.18 -3.68
N LEU A 114 11.39 1.13 -3.85
CA LEU A 114 10.89 1.90 -4.96
C LEU A 114 11.83 1.81 -6.16
N VAL A 115 11.23 1.90 -7.35
CA VAL A 115 11.94 2.03 -8.62
C VAL A 115 11.42 3.30 -9.30
N PRO A 116 12.28 4.09 -9.97
CA PRO A 116 11.80 5.28 -10.68
C PRO A 116 10.88 4.85 -11.82
N LEU A 117 9.79 5.58 -12.04
CA LEU A 117 8.90 5.33 -13.17
C LEU A 117 9.69 5.54 -14.48
N PRO A 118 9.81 4.52 -15.36
CA PRO A 118 10.56 4.67 -16.60
C PRO A 118 9.94 5.71 -17.53
N GLN A 119 10.79 6.41 -18.27
CA GLN A 119 10.34 7.37 -19.28
C GLN A 119 9.48 6.66 -20.33
N GLY A 120 8.31 7.24 -20.65
CA GLY A 120 7.38 6.69 -21.65
C GLY A 120 6.33 5.72 -21.09
N ILE A 121 6.30 5.50 -19.77
CA ILE A 121 5.25 4.73 -19.07
C ILE A 121 4.40 5.69 -18.24
N SER A 122 3.08 5.47 -18.20
CA SER A 122 2.10 6.22 -17.41
C SER A 122 1.11 5.30 -16.72
#